data_AF-A0A935L557-F1
#
_entry.id   AF-A0A935L557-F1
#
_cell.length_a   1.000
_cell.length_b   1.000
_cell.length_c   1.000
_cell.angle_alpha   90.00
_cell.angle_beta   90.00
_cell.angle_gamma   90.00
#
_symmetry.space_group_name_H-M   'P 1'
#
loop_
_entity.id
_entity.type
_entity.pdbx_description
1 polymer ?
#
loop_
_entity_poly.entity_id
_entity_poly.type
_entity_poly.pdbx_seq_one_letter_code
_entity_poly.pdbx_strand_id
1 'polypeptide(L)'
;MRRQFGALIGSFRPSKHRAADMFCERELAVSVTLAALRALDAGRADAPALASAAKARTSDVANLIGREAIQMFGGIGMTDAEEIGFFMKRARAAETTLGDGAYHRDRATLNGFNSSR
;
A
#
# COMPACT_ATOMS: atom_id res chain seq x y z
N MET A 1 -34.83 -0.50 20.93
CA MET A 1 -33.59 0.30 20.80
C MET A 1 -32.92 0.39 22.16
N ARG A 2 -31.63 0.02 22.27
CA ARG A 2 -30.88 0.14 23.52
C ARG A 2 -29.82 1.24 23.33
N ARG A 3 -30.09 2.43 23.89
CA ARG A 3 -29.10 3.49 24.10
C ARG A 3 -28.61 3.32 25.53
N GLN A 4 -27.30 3.19 25.73
CA GLN A 4 -26.68 3.28 27.05
C GLN A 4 -25.55 4.32 26.97
N PHE A 5 -25.64 5.32 27.86
CA PHE A 5 -24.62 6.31 28.21
C PHE A 5 -24.28 7.47 27.26
N GLY A 6 -25.20 7.95 26.42
CA GLY A 6 -25.06 9.30 25.80
C GLY A 6 -23.81 9.52 24.92
N ALA A 7 -23.00 8.50 24.70
CA ALA A 7 -21.80 8.48 23.87
C ALA A 7 -21.68 7.09 23.26
N LEU A 8 -21.34 7.02 21.97
CA LEU A 8 -21.17 5.77 21.23
C LEU A 8 -19.99 4.97 21.80
N ILE A 9 -20.32 3.94 22.58
CA ILE A 9 -19.41 2.91 23.08
C ILE A 9 -18.78 2.20 21.85
N GLY A 10 -17.55 2.58 21.49
CA GLY A 10 -16.74 1.92 20.45
C GLY A 10 -15.90 2.84 19.53
N SER A 11 -16.11 4.16 19.54
CA SER A 11 -15.85 4.96 18.34
C SER A 11 -14.40 5.45 18.04
N PHE A 12 -13.37 5.28 18.90
CA PHE A 12 -12.10 6.02 18.64
C PHE A 12 -10.75 5.35 18.97
N ARG A 13 -10.70 4.10 19.45
CA ARG A 13 -9.42 3.49 19.88
C ARG A 13 -8.78 2.50 18.88
N PRO A 14 -9.51 1.74 18.03
CA PRO A 14 -8.89 0.88 17.02
C PRO A 14 -8.33 1.62 15.78
N SER A 15 -8.85 2.82 15.48
CA SER A 15 -8.56 3.54 14.24
C SER A 15 -7.21 4.26 14.27
N LYS A 16 -6.79 4.76 15.45
CA LYS A 16 -5.49 5.43 15.60
C LYS A 16 -4.31 4.46 15.45
N HIS A 17 -4.43 3.26 16.00
CA HIS A 17 -3.40 2.24 15.85
C HIS A 17 -3.27 1.79 14.40
N ARG A 18 -4.40 1.48 13.75
CA ARG A 18 -4.42 1.15 12.31
C ARG A 18 -3.89 2.26 11.42
N ALA A 19 -4.20 3.52 11.71
CA ALA A 19 -3.66 4.65 10.98
C ALA A 19 -2.13 4.77 11.14
N ALA A 20 -1.61 4.51 12.35
CA ALA A 20 -0.17 4.47 12.58
C ALA A 20 0.51 3.32 11.82
N ASP A 21 -0.09 2.14 11.81
CA ASP A 21 0.43 0.98 11.08
C ASP A 21 0.45 1.23 9.56
N MET A 22 -0.65 1.77 9.00
CA MET A 22 -0.71 2.19 7.60
C MET A 22 0.34 3.25 7.24
N PHE A 23 0.59 4.19 8.17
CA PHE A 23 1.63 5.20 7.97
C PHE A 23 3.02 4.54 7.90
N CYS A 24 3.34 3.63 8.81
CA CYS A 24 4.60 2.87 8.78
C CYS A 24 4.76 2.08 7.48
N GLU A 25 3.70 1.41 7.03
CA GLU A 25 3.68 0.68 5.76
C GLU A 25 3.95 1.59 4.55
N ARG A 26 3.36 2.80 4.55
CA ARG A 26 3.64 3.82 3.53
C ARG A 26 5.10 4.26 3.53
N GLU A 27 5.66 4.55 4.70
CA GLU A 27 7.07 4.97 4.81
C GLU A 27 8.05 3.88 4.34
N LEU A 28 7.74 2.61 4.61
CA LEU A 28 8.51 1.49 4.08
C LEU A 28 8.42 1.43 2.55
N ALA A 29 7.23 1.61 1.96
CA ALA A 29 7.07 1.64 0.50
C ALA A 29 7.83 2.81 -0.16
N VAL A 30 7.80 3.99 0.45
CA VAL A 30 8.59 5.15 0.02
C VAL A 30 10.08 4.84 0.09
N SER A 31 10.53 4.23 1.19
CA SER A 31 11.95 3.88 1.40
C SER A 31 12.47 2.92 0.34
N VAL A 32 11.72 1.87 -0.01
CA VAL A 32 12.11 0.92 -1.07
C VAL A 32 12.14 1.61 -2.44
N THR A 33 11.19 2.52 -2.70
CA THR A 33 11.15 3.29 -3.95
C THR A 33 12.37 4.21 -4.08
N LEU A 34 12.74 4.91 -3.01
CA LEU A 34 13.95 5.74 -2.97
C LEU A 34 15.22 4.89 -3.16
N ALA A 35 15.27 3.69 -2.60
CA ALA A 35 16.39 2.77 -2.82
C ALA A 35 16.51 2.35 -4.29
N ALA A 36 15.38 2.07 -4.96
CA ALA A 36 15.35 1.75 -6.38
C ALA A 36 15.79 2.94 -7.25
N LEU A 37 15.32 4.15 -6.95
CA LEU A 37 15.73 5.37 -7.67
C LEU A 37 17.23 5.63 -7.52
N ARG A 38 17.77 5.54 -6.30
CA ARG A 38 19.22 5.68 -6.07
C ARG A 38 20.03 4.63 -6.82
N ALA A 39 19.52 3.40 -6.94
CA ALA A 39 20.19 2.35 -7.70
C ALA A 39 20.18 2.63 -9.21
N LEU A 40 19.08 3.19 -9.73
CA LEU A 40 18.98 3.64 -11.11
C LEU A 40 19.95 4.80 -11.39
N ASP A 41 19.98 5.82 -10.53
CA ASP A 41 20.88 6.97 -10.66
C ASP A 41 22.36 6.56 -10.62
N ALA A 42 22.69 5.55 -9.82
CA ALA A 42 24.04 5.01 -9.71
C ALA A 42 24.39 3.97 -10.80
N GLY A 43 23.47 3.66 -11.72
CA GLY A 43 23.69 2.67 -12.78
C GLY A 43 23.96 1.26 -12.26
N ARG A 44 23.42 0.90 -11.09
CA ARG A 44 23.68 -0.40 -10.47
C ARG A 44 23.02 -1.53 -11.24
N ALA A 45 23.71 -2.68 -11.32
CA ALA A 45 23.20 -3.87 -11.99
C ALA A 45 21.91 -4.43 -11.36
N ASP A 46 21.67 -4.19 -10.07
CA ASP A 46 20.48 -4.64 -9.33
C ASP A 46 19.31 -3.63 -9.37
N ALA A 47 19.45 -2.50 -10.07
CA ALA A 47 18.39 -1.50 -10.18
C ALA A 47 17.06 -2.06 -10.74
N PRO A 48 17.04 -2.94 -11.76
CA PRO A 48 15.80 -3.56 -12.24
C PRO A 48 15.10 -4.45 -11.19
N ALA A 49 15.88 -5.12 -10.34
CA ALA A 49 15.34 -5.94 -9.25
C ALA A 49 14.73 -5.06 -8.16
N LEU A 50 15.43 -3.99 -7.76
CA LEU A 50 14.93 -3.02 -6.78
C LEU A 50 13.69 -2.28 -7.28
N ALA A 51 13.62 -1.93 -8.57
CA ALA A 51 12.43 -1.34 -9.17
C ALA A 51 11.23 -2.30 -9.13
N SER A 52 11.47 -3.61 -9.36
CA SER A 52 10.43 -4.64 -9.23
C SER A 52 9.94 -4.78 -7.78
N ALA A 53 10.87 -4.80 -6.82
CA ALA A 53 10.54 -4.85 -5.40
C ALA A 53 9.74 -3.62 -4.95
N ALA A 54 10.13 -2.42 -5.41
CA ALA A 54 9.41 -1.18 -5.15
C ALA A 54 7.98 -1.23 -5.71
N LYS A 55 7.81 -1.68 -6.95
CA LYS A 55 6.48 -1.80 -7.57
C LYS A 55 5.58 -2.82 -6.86
N ALA A 56 6.13 -3.96 -6.44
CA ALA A 56 5.40 -4.95 -5.66
C ALA A 56 4.96 -4.36 -4.29
N ARG A 57 5.89 -3.77 -3.54
CA ARG A 57 5.59 -3.21 -2.20
C ARG A 57 4.59 -2.06 -2.26
N THR A 58 4.73 -1.14 -3.21
CA THR A 58 3.78 -0.02 -3.37
C THR A 58 2.38 -0.49 -3.75
N SER A 59 2.26 -1.54 -4.56
CA SER A 59 0.96 -2.14 -4.92
C SER A 59 0.30 -2.80 -3.70
N ASP A 60 1.06 -3.58 -2.92
CA ASP A 60 0.54 -4.23 -1.70
C ASP A 60 0.08 -3.20 -0.66
N VAL A 61 0.87 -2.14 -0.45
CA VAL A 61 0.54 -1.07 0.52
C VAL A 61 -0.65 -0.23 0.06
N ALA A 62 -0.76 0.09 -1.22
CA ALA A 62 -1.93 0.82 -1.74
C ALA A 62 -3.23 0.01 -1.55
N ASN A 63 -3.18 -1.30 -1.78
CA ASN A 63 -4.31 -2.20 -1.52
C ASN A 63 -4.64 -2.32 -0.03
N LEU A 64 -3.63 -2.37 0.85
CA LEU A 64 -3.85 -2.37 2.30
C LEU A 64 -4.55 -1.08 2.75
N ILE A 65 -3.99 0.08 2.40
CA ILE A 65 -4.53 1.38 2.79
C ILE A 65 -5.94 1.59 2.25
N GLY A 66 -6.21 1.21 1.00
CA GLY A 66 -7.55 1.31 0.42
C GLY A 66 -8.60 0.49 1.18
N ARG A 67 -8.25 -0.75 1.57
CA ARG A 67 -9.16 -1.62 2.35
C ARG A 67 -9.40 -1.08 3.76
N GLU A 68 -8.35 -0.65 4.44
CA GLU A 68 -8.46 -0.09 5.78
C GLU A 68 -9.19 1.26 5.78
N ALA A 69 -9.02 2.08 4.74
CA ALA A 69 -9.79 3.30 4.56
C ALA A 69 -11.29 2.97 4.50
N ILE A 70 -11.73 2.07 3.62
CA ILE A 70 -13.15 1.65 3.58
C ILE A 70 -13.63 1.19 4.97
N GLN A 71 -12.83 0.38 5.66
CA GLN A 71 -13.19 -0.16 6.97
C GLN A 71 -13.28 0.90 8.07
N MET A 72 -12.45 1.95 8.00
CA MET A 72 -12.43 3.07 8.95
C MET A 72 -13.60 4.04 8.74
N PHE A 73 -14.01 4.27 7.49
CA PHE A 73 -15.12 5.18 7.16
C PHE A 73 -16.50 4.51 7.19
N GLY A 74 -16.57 3.18 7.29
CA GLY A 74 -17.82 2.43 7.31
C GLY A 74 -18.67 2.67 6.06
N GLY A 75 -20.00 2.65 6.19
CA GLY A 75 -20.91 2.89 5.05
C GLY A 75 -20.80 4.28 4.41
N ILE A 76 -20.19 5.25 5.10
CA ILE A 76 -19.97 6.62 4.61
C ILE A 76 -18.77 6.67 3.65
N GLY A 77 -17.81 5.74 3.77
CA GLY A 77 -16.65 5.64 2.87
C GLY A 77 -17.02 5.27 1.42
N MET A 78 -18.26 4.86 1.18
CA MET A 78 -18.82 4.57 -0.15
C MET A 78 -19.62 5.76 -0.74
N THR A 79 -19.72 6.87 -0.01
CA THR A 79 -20.37 8.10 -0.46
C THR A 79 -19.33 9.09 -0.99
N ASP A 80 -19.74 9.98 -1.91
CA ASP A 80 -18.87 11.04 -2.48
C ASP A 80 -18.47 12.13 -1.45
N ALA A 81 -18.79 11.95 -0.17
CA ALA A 81 -18.41 12.87 0.90
C ALA A 81 -16.89 12.87 1.18
N GLU A 82 -16.20 11.79 0.82
CA GLU A 82 -14.76 11.63 0.94
C GLU A 82 -14.19 11.04 -0.36
N GLU A 83 -13.10 11.59 -0.90
CA GLU A 83 -12.49 11.18 -2.19
C GLU A 83 -11.82 9.78 -2.16
N ILE A 84 -12.11 8.94 -1.17
CA ILE A 84 -11.52 7.61 -0.97
C ILE A 84 -11.72 6.74 -2.21
N GLY A 85 -12.94 6.75 -2.77
CA GLY A 85 -13.27 6.01 -3.99
C GLY A 85 -12.45 6.46 -5.21
N PHE A 86 -12.09 7.75 -5.28
CA PHE A 86 -11.22 8.27 -6.34
C PHE A 86 -9.78 7.76 -6.18
N PHE A 87 -9.20 7.84 -4.98
CA PHE A 87 -7.85 7.33 -4.72
C PHE A 87 -7.75 5.82 -4.94
N MET A 88 -8.78 5.05 -4.58
CA MET A 88 -8.80 3.60 -4.85
C MET A 88 -8.82 3.27 -6.34
N LYS A 89 -9.65 3.97 -7.14
CA LYS A 89 -9.67 3.80 -8.60
C LYS A 89 -8.31 4.12 -9.21
N ARG A 90 -7.66 5.20 -8.75
CA ARG A 90 -6.31 5.58 -9.18
C ARG A 90 -5.26 4.53 -8.78
N ALA A 91 -5.30 4.06 -7.54
CA ALA A 91 -4.39 3.02 -7.06
C ALA A 91 -4.52 1.74 -7.89
N ARG A 92 -5.76 1.34 -8.22
CA ARG A 92 -6.01 0.16 -9.06
C ARG A 92 -5.48 0.33 -10.48
N ALA A 93 -5.68 1.50 -11.09
CA ALA A 93 -5.11 1.80 -12.40
C ALA A 93 -3.57 1.81 -12.38
N ALA A 94 -2.96 2.36 -11.33
CA ALA A 94 -1.50 2.37 -11.15
C ALA A 94 -0.94 0.97 -10.87
N GLU A 95 -1.69 0.11 -10.18
CA GLU A 95 -1.32 -1.29 -9.93
C GLU A 95 -1.20 -2.08 -11.22
N THR A 96 -2.20 -1.98 -12.11
CA THR A 96 -2.19 -2.72 -13.39
C THR A 96 -1.23 -2.13 -14.42
N THR A 97 -0.86 -0.86 -14.26
CA THR A 97 0.12 -0.19 -15.11
C THR A 97 1.54 -0.71 -14.82
N LEU A 98 2.29 -1.04 -15.88
CA LEU A 98 3.67 -1.57 -15.85
C LEU A 98 3.85 -2.95 -15.21
N GLY A 99 2.75 -3.67 -14.96
CA GLY A 99 2.75 -4.95 -14.25
C GLY A 99 2.27 -4.82 -12.81
N ASP A 100 1.55 -5.84 -12.35
CA ASP A 100 1.02 -5.90 -10.99
C ASP A 100 2.04 -6.48 -9.99
N GLY A 101 1.66 -6.52 -8.70
CA GLY A 101 2.55 -7.02 -7.66
C GLY A 101 2.97 -8.49 -7.86
N ALA A 102 2.09 -9.33 -8.42
CA ALA A 102 2.40 -10.74 -8.69
C ALA A 102 3.46 -10.85 -9.80
N TYR A 103 3.25 -10.16 -10.92
CA TYR A 103 4.20 -10.08 -12.02
C TYR A 103 5.60 -9.65 -11.53
N HIS A 104 5.67 -8.62 -10.68
CA HIS A 104 6.96 -8.13 -10.18
C HIS A 104 7.63 -9.05 -9.16
N ARG A 105 6.86 -9.80 -8.37
CA ARG A 105 7.42 -10.85 -7.50
C ARG A 105 7.98 -12.00 -8.31
N ASP A 106 7.27 -12.46 -9.34
CA ASP A 106 7.76 -13.50 -10.25
C ASP A 106 8.99 -13.03 -11.03
N ARG A 107 9.01 -11.77 -11.47
CA ARG A 107 10.19 -11.19 -12.12
C ARG A 107 11.40 -11.12 -11.18
N ALA A 108 11.19 -10.86 -9.89
CA ALA A 108 12.25 -10.84 -8.90
C ALA A 108 12.81 -12.25 -8.62
N THR A 109 11.96 -13.28 -8.54
CA THR A 109 12.41 -14.67 -8.38
C THR A 109 13.18 -15.17 -9.60
N LEU A 110 12.75 -14.80 -10.82
CA LEU A 110 13.41 -15.15 -12.08
C LEU A 110 14.75 -14.43 -12.28
N ASN A 111 14.91 -13.19 -11.83
CA ASN A 111 16.11 -12.36 -12.07
C ASN A 111 17.24 -12.52 -11.03
N GLY A 112 17.18 -13.48 -10.12
CA GLY A 112 18.35 -13.82 -9.29
C GLY A 112 18.27 -13.55 -7.79
N PHE A 113 17.12 -13.78 -7.15
CA PHE A 113 17.11 -14.21 -5.73
C PHE A 113 17.60 -15.66 -5.54
N ASN A 114 18.40 -16.17 -6.50
CA ASN A 114 19.04 -17.48 -6.50
C ASN A 114 20.58 -17.34 -6.61
N SER A 115 21.13 -16.25 -6.08
CA SER A 115 22.58 -16.09 -5.83
C SER A 115 22.88 -16.22 -4.33
N SER A 116 22.49 -17.35 -3.75
CA SER A 116 23.02 -17.86 -2.48
C SER A 116 22.51 -19.29 -2.23
N ARG A 117 23.01 -20.25 -2.99
CA ARG A 117 23.31 -21.62 -2.55
C ARG A 117 24.55 -22.10 -3.28
#